data_AF-A0A7K4M7S6-F1
#
_entry.id   AF-A0A7K4M7S6-F1
#
_cell.length_a   1.000
_cell.length_b   1.000
_cell.length_c   1.000
_cell.angle_alpha   90.00
_cell.angle_beta   90.00
_cell.angle_gamma   90.00
#
_symmetry.space_group_name_H-M   'P 1'
#
loop_
_entity.id
_entity.type
_entity.pdbx_description
1 polymer ?
#
loop_
_entity_poly.entity_id
_entity_poly.type
_entity_poly.pdbx_seq_one_letter_code
_entity_poly.pdbx_strand_id
1 'polypeptide(L)'
;MQDPNPLYWGAQDRFQAHFIVRKDVGTSVVDYLAKTKLTTKGHFGAKTVVKVEWSGSGSISSKLNEDNELNEMIAKQSVKYATIYVEPTEGAVRIRSKWDNHLAFGITKELFEIYDRIAGHIKSI
;
A
#
# COMPACT_ATOMS: atom_id res chain seq x y z
N MET A 1 18.14 -31.10 -16.40
CA MET A 1 17.11 -31.86 -17.14
C MET A 1 15.81 -31.09 -16.99
N GLN A 2 15.26 -30.57 -18.09
CA GLN A 2 14.06 -29.74 -18.11
C GLN A 2 12.86 -30.66 -18.39
N ASP A 3 11.77 -30.50 -17.64
CA ASP A 3 10.57 -31.35 -17.78
C ASP A 3 9.96 -31.17 -19.19
N PRO A 4 9.81 -32.26 -19.98
CA PRO A 4 9.23 -32.19 -21.32
C PRO A 4 7.72 -31.88 -21.33
N ASN A 5 7.06 -31.92 -20.18
CA ASN A 5 5.62 -31.66 -20.08
C ASN A 5 5.31 -30.79 -18.85
N PRO A 6 5.75 -29.51 -18.85
CA PRO A 6 5.49 -28.63 -17.73
C PRO A 6 3.98 -28.50 -17.56
N LEU A 7 3.45 -29.01 -16.44
CA LEU A 7 2.07 -28.74 -16.04
C LEU A 7 1.86 -27.24 -16.12
N TYR A 8 0.84 -26.79 -16.84
CA TYR A 8 0.41 -25.41 -16.80
C TYR A 8 0.05 -25.13 -15.34
N TRP A 9 0.93 -24.47 -14.61
CA TRP A 9 0.62 -23.88 -13.32
C TRP A 9 -0.49 -22.89 -13.68
N GLY A 10 -1.75 -23.32 -13.57
CA GLY A 10 -2.91 -22.50 -13.89
C GLY A 10 -2.76 -21.14 -13.21
N ALA A 11 -3.31 -20.08 -13.82
CA ALA A 11 -3.14 -18.72 -13.30
C ALA A 11 -3.37 -18.71 -11.78
N GLN A 12 -2.29 -18.51 -11.01
CA GLN A 12 -2.38 -18.57 -9.55
C GLN A 12 -3.32 -17.46 -9.11
N ASP A 13 -4.38 -17.78 -8.37
CA ASP A 13 -5.34 -16.76 -7.95
C ASP A 13 -4.66 -15.71 -7.07
N ARG A 14 -4.64 -14.46 -7.55
CA ARG A 14 -4.06 -13.32 -6.85
C ARG A 14 -5.12 -12.27 -6.57
N PHE A 15 -5.12 -11.75 -5.35
CA PHE A 15 -6.08 -10.77 -4.86
C PHE A 15 -5.36 -9.51 -4.40
N GLN A 16 -6.06 -8.38 -4.47
CA GLN A 16 -5.57 -7.10 -3.98
C GLN A 16 -6.76 -6.30 -3.47
N ALA A 17 -6.66 -5.78 -2.26
CA ALA A 17 -7.68 -4.87 -1.73
C ALA A 17 -7.41 -3.46 -2.24
N HIS A 18 -8.45 -2.83 -2.78
CA HIS A 18 -8.43 -1.44 -3.24
C HIS A 18 -9.40 -0.65 -2.36
N PHE A 19 -8.88 0.32 -1.63
CA PHE A 19 -9.68 1.27 -0.89
C PHE A 19 -9.85 2.52 -1.75
N ILE A 20 -11.09 2.86 -2.09
CA ILE A 20 -11.41 3.91 -3.08
C ILE A 20 -11.95 5.14 -2.37
N VAL A 21 -11.23 6.25 -2.49
CA VAL A 21 -11.66 7.57 -2.01
C VAL A 21 -12.20 8.35 -3.21
N ARG A 22 -13.52 8.55 -3.26
CA ARG A 22 -14.14 9.37 -4.31
C ARG A 22 -13.71 10.82 -4.15
N LYS A 23 -12.91 11.29 -5.10
CA LYS A 23 -12.36 12.64 -5.15
C LYS A 23 -11.87 12.88 -6.57
N ASP A 24 -12.47 13.85 -7.24
CA ASP A 24 -11.96 14.30 -8.53
C ASP A 24 -10.71 15.15 -8.28
N VAL A 25 -9.58 14.66 -8.76
CA VAL A 25 -8.28 15.32 -8.60
C VAL A 25 -7.95 16.23 -9.78
N GLY A 26 -8.79 16.24 -10.84
CA GLY A 26 -8.57 17.04 -12.04
C GLY A 26 -7.14 16.91 -12.58
N THR A 27 -6.46 18.04 -12.75
CA THR A 27 -5.06 18.10 -13.21
C THR A 27 -4.03 17.90 -12.09
N SER A 28 -4.45 17.90 -10.82
CA SER A 28 -3.59 17.74 -9.64
C SER A 28 -3.22 16.28 -9.35
N VAL A 29 -3.19 15.42 -10.37
CA VAL A 29 -2.85 13.99 -10.28
C VAL A 29 -1.55 13.76 -9.49
N VAL A 30 -0.55 14.62 -9.73
CA VAL A 30 0.77 14.54 -9.09
C VAL A 30 0.68 14.68 -7.57
N ASP A 31 -0.26 15.47 -7.06
CA ASP A 31 -0.46 15.73 -5.62
C ASP A 31 -0.94 14.51 -4.85
N TYR A 32 -1.49 13.50 -5.54
CA TYR A 32 -2.09 12.31 -4.95
C TYR A 32 -1.29 11.03 -5.22
N LEU A 33 -0.05 11.16 -5.69
CA LEU A 33 0.82 10.01 -5.95
C LEU A 33 1.82 9.83 -4.81
N ALA A 34 1.71 8.73 -4.06
CA ALA A 34 2.68 8.36 -3.05
C ALA A 34 2.81 6.84 -2.87
N LYS A 35 3.98 6.41 -2.40
CA LYS A 35 4.22 5.04 -1.96
C LYS A 35 5.09 5.04 -0.72
N THR A 36 4.88 4.07 0.16
CA THR A 36 5.75 3.85 1.31
C THR A 36 7.16 3.46 0.87
N LYS A 37 8.17 4.08 1.46
CA LYS A 37 9.58 3.71 1.44
C LYS A 37 9.94 3.14 2.81
N LEU A 38 10.16 1.84 2.87
CA LEU A 38 10.37 1.12 4.12
C LEU A 38 11.86 0.91 4.38
N THR A 39 12.30 1.23 5.58
CA THR A 39 13.58 0.75 6.11
C THR A 39 13.31 -0.50 6.94
N THR A 40 13.95 -1.61 6.59
CA THR A 40 13.72 -2.92 7.24
C THR A 40 14.99 -3.46 7.87
N LYS A 41 14.86 -4.23 8.95
CA LYS A 41 15.96 -4.98 9.57
C LYS A 41 15.70 -6.48 9.46
N GLY A 42 16.76 -7.29 9.41
CA GLY A 42 16.69 -8.74 9.29
C GLY A 42 16.73 -9.26 7.85
N HIS A 43 16.58 -10.57 7.69
CA HIS A 43 16.69 -11.26 6.40
C HIS A 43 15.45 -12.14 6.13
N PHE A 44 15.14 -12.33 4.84
CA PHE A 44 14.07 -13.20 4.36
C PHE A 44 12.72 -12.95 5.06
N GLY A 45 12.08 -14.01 5.59
CA GLY A 45 10.79 -13.95 6.27
C GLY A 45 10.82 -13.31 7.66
N ALA A 46 12.01 -13.11 8.24
CA ALA A 46 12.19 -12.45 9.54
C ALA A 46 12.37 -10.93 9.42
N LYS A 47 12.15 -10.34 8.23
CA LYS A 47 12.25 -8.90 8.03
C LYS A 47 11.15 -8.15 8.77
N THR A 48 11.54 -7.17 9.57
CA THR A 48 10.64 -6.25 10.26
C THR A 48 10.84 -4.82 9.76
N VAL A 49 9.79 -4.01 9.82
CA VAL A 49 9.84 -2.59 9.45
C VAL A 49 10.36 -1.80 10.65
N VAL A 50 11.36 -0.94 10.42
CA VAL A 50 11.97 -0.09 11.45
C VAL A 50 11.61 1.38 11.23
N LYS A 51 11.48 1.79 9.96
CA LYS A 51 11.08 3.15 9.60
C LYS A 51 10.14 3.11 8.41
N VAL A 52 9.10 3.93 8.47
CA VAL A 52 8.18 4.21 7.38
C VAL A 52 8.41 5.64 6.94
N GLU A 53 8.62 5.83 5.65
CA GLU A 53 8.62 7.13 5.00
C GLU A 53 7.67 7.03 3.80
N TRP A 54 7.18 8.17 3.32
CA TRP A 54 6.41 8.26 2.08
C TRP A 54 7.24 8.95 1.02
N SER A 55 7.23 8.36 -0.17
CA SER A 55 7.88 8.90 -1.36
C SER A 55 6.83 9.21 -2.42
N GLY A 56 6.87 10.43 -2.95
CA GLY A 56 5.94 10.94 -3.94
C GLY A 56 6.36 12.35 -4.32
N SER A 57 5.99 12.80 -5.51
CA SER A 57 6.25 14.17 -5.97
C SER A 57 5.20 15.17 -5.47
N GLY A 58 4.08 14.66 -4.93
CA GLY A 58 2.92 15.45 -4.53
C GLY A 58 2.87 15.79 -3.05
N SER A 59 2.00 16.75 -2.74
CA SER A 59 1.70 17.21 -1.37
C SER A 59 1.20 16.09 -0.42
N ILE A 60 0.55 15.04 -0.94
CA ILE A 60 0.12 13.90 -0.12
C ILE A 60 1.30 13.21 0.58
N SER A 61 2.46 13.11 -0.08
CA SER A 61 3.61 12.43 0.51
C SER A 61 4.14 13.17 1.74
N SER A 62 4.14 14.51 1.72
CA SER A 62 4.52 15.34 2.87
C SER A 62 3.53 15.18 4.02
N LYS A 63 2.22 15.30 3.76
CA LYS A 63 1.18 15.10 4.80
C LYS A 63 1.26 13.72 5.46
N LEU A 64 1.49 12.67 4.67
CA LEU A 64 1.61 11.32 5.20
C LEU A 64 2.92 11.11 6.00
N ASN A 65 4.00 11.81 5.66
CA ASN A 65 5.24 11.81 6.45
C ASN A 65 5.10 12.57 7.78
N GLU A 66 4.28 13.61 7.82
CA GLU A 66 4.01 14.41 9.04
C GLU A 66 3.14 13.67 10.06
N ASP A 67 2.39 12.66 9.63
CA ASP A 67 1.54 11.85 10.49
C ASP A 67 2.32 10.73 11.19
N ASN A 68 2.92 11.05 12.33
CA ASN A 68 3.70 10.11 13.12
C ASN A 68 2.89 8.87 13.55
N GLU A 69 1.63 9.06 13.96
CA GLU A 69 0.77 7.96 14.43
C GLU A 69 0.48 6.98 13.28
N LEU A 70 0.15 7.49 12.09
CA LEU A 70 0.00 6.66 10.90
C LEU A 70 1.27 5.85 10.61
N ASN A 71 2.44 6.50 10.65
CA ASN A 71 3.71 5.86 10.35
C ASN A 71 4.09 4.79 11.40
N GLU A 72 3.74 5.00 12.67
CA GLU A 72 3.88 3.99 13.73
C GLU A 72 2.92 2.80 13.53
N MET A 73 1.67 3.05 13.14
CA MET A 73 0.70 1.99 12.82
C MET A 73 1.18 1.11 11.66
N ILE A 74 1.73 1.73 10.62
CA ILE A 74 2.28 1.03 9.44
C ILE A 74 3.54 0.24 9.83
N ALA A 75 4.41 0.79 10.68
CA ALA A 75 5.64 0.11 11.11
C ALA A 75 5.40 -1.19 11.88
N LYS A 76 4.23 -1.33 12.53
CA LYS A 76 3.81 -2.57 13.21
C LYS A 76 3.36 -3.67 12.25
N GLN A 77 3.14 -3.34 10.97
CA GLN A 77 2.70 -4.31 9.97
C GLN A 77 3.87 -5.10 9.37
N SER A 78 3.55 -6.24 8.76
CA SER A 78 4.53 -6.97 7.95
C SER A 78 5.01 -6.10 6.78
N VAL A 79 6.23 -6.34 6.28
CA VAL A 79 6.78 -5.60 5.11
C VAL A 79 5.81 -5.57 3.92
N LYS A 80 5.05 -6.66 3.74
CA LYS A 80 4.05 -6.77 2.68
C LYS A 80 2.89 -5.79 2.88
N TYR A 81 2.30 -5.74 4.07
CA TYR A 81 1.16 -4.86 4.36
C TYR A 81 1.57 -3.42 4.61
N ALA A 82 2.80 -3.20 5.10
CA ALA A 82 3.42 -1.90 5.18
C ALA A 82 3.77 -1.31 3.81
N THR A 83 3.79 -2.12 2.73
CA THR A 83 3.95 -1.59 1.37
C THR A 83 2.61 -1.10 0.84
N ILE A 84 2.40 0.21 0.89
CA ILE A 84 1.15 0.87 0.50
C ILE A 84 1.41 1.82 -0.66
N TYR A 85 0.46 1.87 -1.58
CA TYR A 85 0.43 2.78 -2.73
C TYR A 85 -0.81 3.64 -2.65
N VAL A 86 -0.66 4.94 -2.88
CA VAL A 86 -1.71 5.94 -3.07
C VAL A 86 -1.58 6.45 -4.49
N GLU A 87 -2.61 6.24 -5.29
CA GLU A 87 -2.59 6.49 -6.73
C GLU A 87 -3.91 7.11 -7.18
N PRO A 88 -3.89 8.23 -7.91
CA PRO A 88 -5.09 8.75 -8.56
C PRO A 88 -5.57 7.79 -9.65
N THR A 89 -6.89 7.77 -9.84
CA THR A 89 -7.65 7.02 -10.84
C THR A 89 -8.75 7.93 -11.38
N GLU A 90 -9.53 7.47 -12.35
CA GLU A 90 -10.63 8.27 -12.91
C GLU A 90 -11.68 8.61 -11.83
N GLY A 91 -11.77 9.90 -11.46
CA GLY A 91 -12.72 10.42 -10.45
C GLY A 91 -12.48 9.97 -9.01
N ALA A 92 -11.35 9.31 -8.71
CA ALA A 92 -11.07 8.79 -7.38
C ALA A 92 -9.57 8.65 -7.11
N VAL A 93 -9.22 8.52 -5.84
CA VAL A 93 -7.87 8.14 -5.40
C VAL A 93 -7.94 6.75 -4.77
N ARG A 94 -7.10 5.85 -5.25
CA ARG A 94 -7.00 4.47 -4.79
C ARG A 94 -5.85 4.31 -3.81
N ILE A 95 -6.14 3.64 -2.70
CA ILE A 95 -5.14 3.13 -1.75
C ILE A 95 -5.09 1.61 -1.92
N ARG A 96 -3.89 1.02 -2.07
CA ARG A 96 -3.74 -0.43 -2.25
C ARG A 96 -2.45 -0.96 -1.64
N SER A 97 -2.46 -2.25 -1.29
CA SER A 97 -1.28 -3.02 -0.90
C SER A 97 -0.65 -3.76 -2.08
N LYS A 98 0.31 -4.65 -1.81
CA LYS A 98 0.75 -5.67 -2.78
C LYS A 98 -0.33 -6.74 -3.02
N TRP A 99 -0.22 -7.40 -4.17
CA TRP A 99 -0.99 -8.61 -4.51
C TRP A 99 -0.68 -9.77 -3.55
N ASP A 100 -1.71 -10.52 -3.20
CA ASP A 100 -1.65 -11.67 -2.31
C ASP A 100 -2.24 -12.93 -2.95
N ASN A 101 -2.03 -14.09 -2.34
CA ASN A 101 -2.71 -15.32 -2.72
C ASN A 101 -4.00 -15.52 -1.91
N HIS A 102 -4.92 -16.35 -2.41
CA HIS A 102 -6.22 -16.62 -1.77
C HIS A 102 -6.14 -17.12 -0.32
N LEU A 103 -5.07 -17.81 0.09
CA LEU A 103 -4.94 -18.37 1.43
C LEU A 103 -4.53 -17.31 2.47
N ALA A 104 -3.73 -16.34 2.05
CA ALA A 104 -3.18 -15.31 2.94
C ALA A 104 -3.94 -13.97 2.87
N PHE A 105 -4.78 -13.79 1.86
CA PHE A 105 -5.50 -12.54 1.65
C PHE A 105 -6.49 -12.28 2.79
N GLY A 106 -6.33 -11.12 3.43
CA GLY A 106 -7.24 -10.64 4.45
C GLY A 106 -6.96 -9.18 4.78
N ILE A 107 -8.01 -8.45 5.18
CA ILE A 107 -7.91 -7.08 5.67
C ILE A 107 -8.27 -7.09 7.14
N THR A 108 -7.28 -6.85 7.99
CA THR A 108 -7.49 -6.74 9.42
C THR A 108 -8.08 -5.37 9.76
N LYS A 109 -8.60 -5.23 10.98
CA LYS A 109 -9.13 -3.96 11.47
C LYS A 109 -8.05 -2.87 11.46
N GLU A 110 -6.83 -3.20 11.85
CA GLU A 110 -5.69 -2.28 11.91
C GLU A 110 -5.30 -1.80 10.51
N LEU A 111 -5.33 -2.69 9.50
CA LEU A 111 -5.10 -2.30 8.11
C LEU A 111 -6.20 -1.37 7.59
N PHE A 112 -7.45 -1.61 7.97
CA PHE A 112 -8.56 -0.73 7.61
C PHE A 112 -8.40 0.65 8.25
N GLU A 113 -8.05 0.74 9.53
CA GLU A 113 -7.80 2.00 10.24
C GLU A 113 -6.65 2.81 9.61
N ILE A 114 -5.57 2.13 9.19
CA ILE A 114 -4.49 2.74 8.40
C ILE A 114 -5.02 3.35 7.10
N TYR A 115 -5.82 2.60 6.34
CA TYR A 115 -6.37 3.08 5.07
C TYR A 115 -7.39 4.21 5.24
N ASP A 116 -8.21 4.15 6.28
CA ASP A 116 -9.16 5.21 6.60
C ASP A 116 -8.45 6.52 6.97
N ARG A 117 -7.36 6.44 7.74
CA ARG A 117 -6.53 7.60 8.07
C ARG A 117 -5.86 8.22 6.85
N ILE A 118 -5.31 7.39 5.95
CA ILE A 118 -4.79 7.86 4.65
C ILE A 118 -5.91 8.52 3.83
N ALA A 119 -7.12 7.95 3.83
CA ALA A 119 -8.27 8.53 3.13
C ALA A 119 -8.66 9.91 3.70
N GLY A 120 -8.55 10.12 5.02
CA GLY A 120 -8.70 11.42 5.66
C GLY A 120 -7.71 12.45 5.10
N HIS A 121 -6.43 12.08 4.99
CA HIS A 121 -5.40 12.95 4.39
C HIS A 121 -5.72 13.31 2.95
N ILE A 122 -6.07 12.32 2.12
CA ILE A 122 -6.49 12.53 0.72
C ILE A 122 -7.64 13.53 0.64
N LYS A 123 -8.66 13.40 1.51
CA LYS A 123 -9.80 14.32 1.52
C LYS A 123 -9.41 15.76 1.89
N SER A 124 -8.41 15.93 2.76
CA SER A 124 -7.99 17.23 3.29
C SER A 124 -7.06 18.06 2.39
N ILE A 125 -6.50 17.47 1.32
CA ILE A 125 -5.72 18.20 0.31
C ILE A 125 -6.67 18.99 -0.58
#